data_AF-A0A7J0FNN0-F1
#
_entry.id   AF-A0A7J0FNN0-F1
#
_cell.length_a   1.000
_cell.length_b   1.000
_cell.length_c   1.000
_cell.angle_alpha   90.00
_cell.angle_beta   90.00
_cell.angle_gamma   90.00
#
_symmetry.space_group_name_H-M   'P 1'
#
loop_
_entity.id
_entity.type
_entity.pdbx_description
1 polymer ?
#
loop_
_entity_poly.entity_id
_entity_poly.type
_entity_poly.pdbx_seq_one_letter_code
_entity_poly.pdbx_strand_id
1 'polypeptide(L)'
;MENRPTMLGPKGLIKKHEFVRTIIQSLYSLGFQKSGASLELESGISYKSVEFGLLESQILNANWDACIDTLYGLKGLTDEARASALFIVCRQSLFEFLLRGDDSSALSVLRKQISALHVGREKVHNLAFGVLSLKEMGFGTVDGDVILESRKKLLSEMEKLLPPPFILPERRLEHLVEMTVNGQIDSCMYHNTCDPISIYEDHRCGRDQIPTETIQILTDHKNEVWFVQFSNSGEYLASSSCDCTAIIWKEVKTSYQAPVESWTLNLLVA
;
A
#
# COMPACT_ATOMS: atom_id res chain seq x y z
N MET A 1 -5.73 -32.95 -12.96
CA MET A 1 -4.54 -32.80 -13.82
C MET A 1 -3.75 -31.63 -13.28
N GLU A 2 -2.66 -31.90 -12.56
CA GLU A 2 -1.84 -30.88 -11.92
C GLU A 2 -1.13 -30.03 -12.99
N ASN A 3 -1.48 -28.75 -13.06
CA ASN A 3 -0.83 -27.76 -13.91
C ASN A 3 0.64 -27.64 -13.49
N ARG A 4 1.56 -28.19 -14.28
CA ARG A 4 3.00 -27.90 -14.09
C ARG A 4 3.19 -26.39 -14.12
N PRO A 5 3.93 -25.80 -13.15
CA PRO A 5 4.14 -24.36 -13.12
C PRO A 5 4.93 -23.98 -14.36
N THR A 6 4.22 -23.41 -15.35
CA THR A 6 4.87 -22.88 -16.54
C THR A 6 5.66 -21.66 -16.09
N MET A 7 6.98 -21.68 -16.29
CA MET A 7 7.84 -20.56 -15.90
C MET A 7 8.07 -19.64 -17.11
N LEU A 8 8.10 -18.34 -16.89
CA LEU A 8 8.28 -17.30 -17.88
C LEU A 8 9.67 -16.67 -17.77
N GLY A 9 10.15 -16.18 -18.91
CA GLY A 9 11.42 -15.47 -19.06
C GLY A 9 12.61 -16.38 -19.35
N PRO A 10 13.72 -15.81 -19.84
CA PRO A 10 14.91 -16.58 -20.23
C PRO A 10 15.59 -17.28 -19.05
N LYS A 11 15.42 -16.74 -17.83
CA LYS A 11 15.92 -17.33 -16.58
C LYS A 11 14.89 -18.24 -15.89
N GLY A 12 13.66 -18.31 -16.40
CA GLY A 12 12.58 -19.13 -15.84
C GLY A 12 12.25 -18.81 -14.39
N LEU A 13 12.41 -17.57 -13.93
CA LEU A 13 12.20 -17.22 -12.51
C LEU A 13 10.75 -16.88 -12.17
N ILE A 14 9.93 -16.61 -13.19
CA ILE A 14 8.60 -16.04 -13.02
C ILE A 14 7.56 -17.14 -13.23
N LYS A 15 6.69 -17.39 -12.25
CA LYS A 15 5.56 -18.31 -12.46
C LYS A 15 4.51 -17.66 -13.34
N LYS A 16 4.15 -18.30 -14.46
CA LYS A 16 3.13 -17.80 -15.42
C LYS A 16 1.82 -17.45 -14.73
N HIS A 17 1.37 -18.29 -13.80
CA HIS A 17 0.12 -18.07 -13.09
C HIS A 17 0.11 -16.76 -12.30
N GLU A 18 1.15 -16.51 -11.49
CA GLU A 18 1.25 -15.31 -10.66
C GLU A 18 1.44 -14.05 -11.52
N PHE A 19 2.19 -14.17 -12.63
CA PHE A 19 2.43 -13.06 -13.55
C PHE A 19 1.16 -12.63 -14.28
N VAL A 20 0.41 -13.58 -14.87
CA VAL A 20 -0.84 -13.28 -15.56
C VAL A 20 -1.87 -12.68 -14.60
N ARG A 21 -1.97 -13.23 -13.37
CA ARG A 21 -2.88 -12.69 -12.36
C ARG A 21 -2.55 -11.24 -11.98
N THR A 22 -1.27 -10.88 -11.95
CA THR A 22 -0.79 -9.51 -11.70
C THR A 22 -1.10 -8.57 -12.87
N ILE A 23 -1.03 -9.06 -14.11
CA ILE A 23 -1.44 -8.30 -15.31
C ILE A 23 -2.94 -8.02 -15.27
N ILE A 24 -3.76 -9.04 -14.98
CA ILE A 24 -5.22 -8.88 -14.90
C ILE A 24 -5.58 -7.82 -13.85
N GLN A 25 -4.93 -7.85 -12.68
CA GLN A 25 -5.09 -6.80 -11.67
C GLN A 25 -4.82 -5.41 -12.24
N SER A 26 -3.70 -5.26 -12.94
CA SER A 26 -3.28 -3.97 -13.52
C SER A 26 -4.29 -3.48 -14.56
N LEU A 27 -4.81 -4.38 -15.39
CA LEU A 27 -5.86 -4.05 -16.36
C LEU A 27 -7.13 -3.53 -15.67
N TYR A 28 -7.54 -4.17 -14.57
CA TYR A 28 -8.68 -3.69 -13.78
C TYR A 28 -8.38 -2.33 -13.12
N SER A 29 -7.19 -2.14 -12.56
CA SER A 29 -6.77 -0.86 -11.96
C SER A 29 -6.70 0.30 -12.96
N LEU A 30 -6.33 0.01 -14.21
CA LEU A 30 -6.30 0.98 -15.31
C LEU A 30 -7.67 1.23 -15.96
N GLY A 31 -8.71 0.51 -15.56
CA GLY A 31 -10.07 0.65 -16.08
C GLY A 31 -10.41 -0.19 -17.31
N PHE A 32 -9.51 -1.08 -17.75
CA PHE A 32 -9.73 -1.98 -18.91
C PHE A 32 -10.55 -3.22 -18.54
N GLN A 33 -11.79 -3.04 -18.09
CA GLN A 33 -12.63 -4.15 -17.62
C GLN A 33 -12.88 -5.22 -18.69
N LYS A 34 -13.14 -4.81 -19.95
CA LYS A 34 -13.39 -5.75 -21.05
C LYS A 34 -12.17 -6.62 -21.33
N SER A 35 -10.99 -6.00 -21.38
CA SER A 35 -9.73 -6.70 -21.63
C SER A 35 -9.35 -7.62 -20.47
N GLY A 36 -9.61 -7.20 -19.23
CA GLY A 36 -9.46 -8.04 -18.04
C GLY A 36 -10.30 -9.32 -18.15
N ALA A 37 -11.59 -9.19 -18.45
CA ALA A 37 -12.50 -10.33 -18.57
C ALA A 37 -12.13 -11.27 -19.73
N SER A 38 -11.72 -10.73 -20.88
CA SER A 38 -11.22 -11.54 -22.01
C SER A 38 -9.96 -12.33 -21.63
N LEU A 39 -9.02 -11.69 -20.93
CA LEU A 39 -7.78 -12.34 -20.51
C LEU A 39 -8.04 -13.42 -19.46
N GLU A 40 -9.00 -13.22 -18.55
CA GLU A 40 -9.45 -14.26 -17.61
C GLU A 40 -10.02 -15.48 -18.35
N LEU A 41 -10.83 -15.25 -19.39
CA LEU A 41 -11.42 -16.32 -20.20
C LEU A 41 -10.35 -17.08 -21.01
N GLU A 42 -9.41 -16.37 -21.63
CA GLU A 42 -8.35 -16.98 -22.45
C GLU A 42 -7.32 -17.74 -21.60
N SER A 43 -6.92 -17.17 -20.47
CA SER A 43 -5.89 -17.76 -19.62
C SER A 43 -6.42 -18.82 -18.66
N GLY A 44 -7.73 -18.80 -18.37
CA GLY A 44 -8.36 -19.61 -17.33
C GLY A 44 -7.92 -19.22 -15.90
N ILE A 45 -7.27 -18.07 -15.74
CA ILE A 45 -6.76 -17.57 -14.45
C ILE A 45 -7.65 -16.39 -14.02
N SER A 46 -8.30 -16.53 -12.87
CA SER A 46 -9.15 -15.49 -12.29
C SER A 46 -8.35 -14.50 -11.44
N TYR A 47 -8.70 -13.21 -11.50
CA TYR A 47 -8.15 -12.15 -10.66
C TYR A 47 -8.40 -12.42 -9.17
N LYS A 48 -9.66 -12.62 -8.78
CA LYS A 48 -10.06 -13.02 -7.43
C LYS A 48 -9.99 -14.55 -7.32
N SER A 49 -9.48 -15.04 -6.19
CA SER A 49 -9.50 -16.49 -5.95
C SER A 49 -10.97 -16.95 -5.84
N VAL A 50 -11.26 -18.17 -6.27
CA VAL A 50 -12.64 -18.71 -6.23
C VAL A 50 -13.19 -18.67 -4.81
N GLU A 51 -12.33 -18.88 -3.83
CA GLU A 51 -12.64 -18.85 -2.41
C GLU A 51 -12.95 -17.44 -1.92
N PHE A 52 -12.24 -16.42 -2.42
CA PHE A 52 -12.53 -15.02 -2.09
C PHE A 52 -13.82 -14.53 -2.74
N GLY A 53 -14.09 -14.92 -4.00
CA GLY A 53 -15.36 -14.60 -4.66
C GLY A 53 -16.56 -15.26 -3.96
N LEU A 54 -16.40 -16.50 -3.49
CA LEU A 54 -17.40 -17.17 -2.66
C LEU A 54 -17.59 -16.43 -1.33
N LEU A 55 -16.51 -16.06 -0.65
CA LEU A 55 -16.56 -15.31 0.60
C LEU A 55 -17.25 -13.95 0.44
N GLU A 56 -16.95 -13.21 -0.62
CA GLU A 56 -17.59 -11.93 -0.96
C GLU A 56 -19.10 -12.11 -1.15
N SER A 57 -19.51 -13.12 -1.91
CA SER A 57 -20.93 -13.44 -2.10
C SER A 57 -21.63 -13.81 -0.79
N GLN A 58 -20.96 -14.56 0.09
CA GLN A 58 -21.53 -14.99 1.37
C GLN A 58 -21.66 -13.82 2.34
N ILE A 59 -20.69 -12.89 2.37
CA ILE A 59 -20.74 -11.66 3.18
C ILE A 59 -21.88 -10.76 2.69
N LEU A 60 -22.02 -10.57 1.37
CA LEU A 60 -23.10 -9.78 0.79
C LEU A 60 -24.49 -10.40 1.05
N ASN A 61 -24.59 -11.72 1.12
CA ASN A 61 -25.84 -12.45 1.40
C ASN A 61 -26.11 -12.70 2.88
N ALA A 62 -25.25 -12.25 3.81
CA ALA A 62 -25.36 -12.49 5.26
C ALA A 62 -25.27 -13.96 5.69
N ASN A 63 -24.64 -14.83 4.89
CA ASN A 63 -24.49 -16.26 5.17
C ASN A 63 -23.23 -16.53 6.01
N TRP A 64 -23.27 -16.07 7.27
CA TRP A 64 -22.10 -16.04 8.16
C TRP A 64 -21.54 -17.43 8.53
N ASP A 65 -22.40 -18.43 8.74
CA ASP A 65 -21.93 -19.81 9.01
C ASP A 65 -21.15 -20.39 7.82
N ALA A 66 -21.64 -20.16 6.60
CA ALA A 66 -20.94 -20.58 5.39
C ALA A 66 -19.61 -19.82 5.20
N CYS A 67 -19.53 -18.54 5.58
CA CYS A 67 -18.26 -17.80 5.62
C CYS A 67 -17.26 -18.44 6.58
N ILE A 68 -17.72 -18.82 7.77
CA ILE A 68 -16.88 -19.43 8.80
C ILE A 68 -16.34 -20.78 8.30
N ASP A 69 -17.19 -21.62 7.70
CA ASP A 69 -16.78 -22.90 7.13
C ASP A 69 -15.79 -22.72 5.97
N THR A 70 -16.02 -21.71 5.11
CA THR A 70 -15.10 -21.37 4.02
C THR A 70 -13.74 -20.91 4.57
N LEU A 71 -13.72 -20.09 5.63
CA LEU A 71 -12.48 -19.64 6.29
C LEU A 71 -11.72 -20.80 6.98
N TYR A 72 -12.41 -21.79 7.53
CA TYR A 72 -11.78 -23.01 8.05
C TYR A 72 -11.26 -23.93 6.93
N GLY A 73 -11.92 -23.94 5.78
CA GLY A 73 -11.51 -24.69 4.59
C GLY A 73 -10.25 -24.13 3.88
N LEU A 74 -9.87 -22.88 4.15
CA LEU A 74 -8.71 -22.23 3.55
C LEU A 74 -7.39 -22.77 4.15
N LYS A 75 -6.81 -23.75 3.46
CA LYS A 75 -5.45 -24.24 3.72
C LYS A 75 -4.43 -23.20 3.26
N GLY A 76 -3.74 -22.54 4.20
CA GLY A 76 -2.68 -21.56 3.90
C GLY A 76 -2.70 -20.28 4.72
N LEU A 77 -3.75 -20.06 5.53
CA LEU A 77 -3.78 -18.95 6.50
C LEU A 77 -3.01 -19.30 7.76
N THR A 78 -2.24 -18.34 8.28
CA THR A 78 -1.71 -18.43 9.65
C THR A 78 -2.87 -18.43 10.64
N ASP A 79 -2.67 -19.05 11.81
CA ASP A 79 -3.72 -19.15 12.81
C ASP A 79 -4.13 -17.76 13.33
N GLU A 80 -3.20 -16.78 13.33
CA GLU A 80 -3.48 -15.39 13.69
C GLU A 80 -4.30 -14.65 12.63
N ALA A 81 -4.02 -14.86 11.34
CA ALA A 81 -4.78 -14.25 10.25
C ALA A 81 -6.19 -14.86 10.19
N ARG A 82 -6.30 -16.18 10.40
CA ARG A 82 -7.60 -16.86 10.50
C ARG A 82 -8.40 -16.35 11.69
N ALA A 83 -7.79 -16.23 12.87
CA ALA A 83 -8.43 -15.68 14.06
C ALA A 83 -8.88 -14.22 13.85
N SER A 84 -8.06 -13.41 13.20
CA SER A 84 -8.40 -12.01 12.90
C SER A 84 -9.55 -11.91 11.89
N ALA A 85 -9.53 -12.71 10.82
CA ALA A 85 -10.61 -12.75 9.84
C ALA A 85 -11.94 -13.22 10.47
N LEU A 86 -11.89 -14.30 11.27
CA LEU A 86 -13.05 -14.79 12.03
C LEU A 86 -13.57 -13.73 12.99
N PHE A 87 -12.69 -13.03 13.72
CA PHE A 87 -13.09 -11.97 14.65
C PHE A 87 -13.87 -10.86 13.95
N ILE A 88 -13.42 -10.41 12.77
CA ILE A 88 -14.07 -9.29 12.08
C ILE A 88 -15.41 -9.74 11.47
N VAL A 89 -15.48 -10.96 10.92
CA VAL A 89 -16.74 -11.56 10.46
C VAL A 89 -17.73 -11.69 11.62
N CYS A 90 -17.27 -12.15 12.79
CA CYS A 90 -18.12 -12.32 13.96
C CYS A 90 -18.57 -10.99 14.56
N ARG A 91 -17.70 -9.98 14.56
CA ARG A 91 -18.09 -8.62 14.95
C ARG A 91 -19.21 -8.10 14.06
N GLN A 92 -19.11 -8.30 12.74
CA GLN A 92 -20.12 -7.84 11.80
C GLN A 92 -21.42 -8.64 11.91
N SER A 93 -21.36 -9.96 12.07
CA SER A 93 -22.57 -10.78 12.23
C SER A 93 -23.31 -10.44 13.53
N LEU A 94 -22.59 -10.22 14.64
CA LEU A 94 -23.17 -9.75 15.90
C LEU A 94 -23.85 -8.39 15.73
N PHE A 95 -23.20 -7.45 15.04
CA PHE A 95 -23.77 -6.14 14.74
C PHE A 95 -25.10 -6.28 13.98
N GLU A 96 -25.17 -7.14 12.96
CA GLU A 96 -26.39 -7.36 12.19
C GLU A 96 -27.51 -8.09 12.96
N PHE A 97 -27.18 -9.08 13.80
CA PHE A 97 -28.19 -9.75 14.63
C PHE A 97 -28.80 -8.83 15.67
N LEU A 98 -28.00 -7.93 16.25
CA LEU A 98 -28.45 -6.94 17.22
C LEU A 98 -29.33 -5.87 16.57
N LEU A 99 -29.00 -5.44 15.34
CA LEU A 99 -29.86 -4.55 14.57
C LEU A 99 -31.22 -5.17 14.24
N ARG A 100 -31.29 -6.51 14.09
CA ARG A 100 -32.54 -7.26 13.88
C ARG A 100 -33.30 -7.58 15.17
N GLY A 101 -32.73 -7.27 16.33
CA GLY A 101 -33.33 -7.56 17.64
C GLY A 101 -33.29 -9.04 18.05
N ASP A 102 -32.51 -9.89 17.35
CA ASP A 102 -32.35 -11.31 17.69
C ASP A 102 -31.17 -11.53 18.65
N ASP A 103 -31.43 -11.22 19.93
CA ASP A 103 -30.47 -11.39 21.02
C ASP A 103 -30.06 -12.87 21.20
N SER A 104 -30.90 -13.82 20.78
CA SER A 104 -30.67 -15.26 20.97
C SER A 104 -29.62 -15.82 20.00
N SER A 105 -29.69 -15.42 18.73
CA SER A 105 -28.71 -15.76 17.71
C SER A 105 -27.39 -15.01 17.94
N ALA A 106 -27.44 -13.76 18.41
CA ALA A 106 -26.23 -13.02 18.79
C ALA A 106 -25.45 -13.73 19.91
N LEU A 107 -26.14 -14.18 20.97
CA LEU A 107 -25.50 -14.90 22.08
C LEU A 107 -24.96 -16.28 21.67
N SER A 108 -25.61 -16.98 20.74
CA SER A 108 -25.14 -18.29 20.27
C SER A 108 -23.85 -18.16 19.44
N VAL A 109 -23.77 -17.17 18.56
CA VAL A 109 -22.55 -16.82 17.80
C VAL A 109 -21.44 -16.43 18.76
N LEU A 110 -21.71 -15.57 19.74
CA LEU A 110 -20.73 -15.12 20.71
C LEU A 110 -20.18 -16.29 21.55
N ARG A 111 -21.03 -17.23 21.99
CA ARG A 111 -20.61 -18.42 22.73
C ARG A 111 -19.79 -19.40 21.89
N LYS A 112 -20.22 -19.68 20.65
CA LYS A 112 -19.52 -20.56 19.70
C LYS A 112 -18.14 -19.99 19.32
N GLN A 113 -18.03 -18.66 19.24
CA GLN A 113 -16.82 -17.96 18.86
C GLN A 113 -15.86 -17.74 20.04
N ILE A 114 -16.34 -17.55 21.27
CA ILE A 114 -15.50 -17.58 22.48
C ILE A 114 -14.80 -18.93 22.64
N SER A 115 -15.44 -20.05 22.27
CA SER A 115 -14.78 -21.36 22.29
C SER A 115 -13.77 -21.56 21.18
N ALA A 116 -13.93 -20.89 20.03
CA ALA A 116 -13.12 -21.09 18.83
C ALA A 116 -11.95 -20.10 18.70
N LEU A 117 -12.13 -18.88 19.18
CA LEU A 117 -11.12 -17.82 19.18
C LEU A 117 -10.49 -17.77 20.57
N HIS A 118 -9.27 -18.30 20.72
CA HIS A 118 -8.41 -18.07 21.88
C HIS A 118 -7.89 -16.60 21.91
N VAL A 119 -8.74 -15.66 21.52
CA VAL A 119 -8.45 -14.23 21.40
C VAL A 119 -8.77 -13.57 22.73
N GLY A 120 -7.83 -12.77 23.24
CA GLY A 120 -7.82 -12.25 24.60
C GLY A 120 -9.16 -11.70 25.09
N ARG A 121 -9.49 -12.00 26.36
CA ARG A 121 -10.73 -11.59 27.07
C ARG A 121 -11.09 -10.11 26.88
N GLU A 122 -10.10 -9.24 26.71
CA GLU A 122 -10.32 -7.80 26.44
C GLU A 122 -11.06 -7.51 25.13
N LYS A 123 -10.77 -8.23 24.04
CA LYS A 123 -11.45 -8.00 22.75
C LYS A 123 -12.92 -8.43 22.81
N VAL A 124 -13.22 -9.48 23.56
CA VAL A 124 -14.59 -9.96 23.82
C VAL A 124 -15.34 -8.98 24.73
N HIS A 125 -14.69 -8.45 25.77
CA HIS A 125 -15.27 -7.41 26.62
C HIS A 125 -15.53 -6.11 25.86
N ASN A 126 -14.62 -5.70 24.96
CA ASN A 126 -14.84 -4.53 24.10
C ASN A 126 -15.98 -4.74 23.11
N LEU A 127 -16.15 -5.96 22.57
CA LEU A 127 -17.31 -6.31 21.77
C LEU A 127 -18.59 -6.26 22.61
N ALA A 128 -18.63 -6.93 23.76
CA ALA A 128 -19.79 -6.92 24.65
C ALA A 128 -20.15 -5.50 25.14
N PHE A 129 -19.15 -4.64 25.36
CA PHE A 129 -19.35 -3.24 25.71
C PHE A 129 -19.91 -2.42 24.55
N GLY A 130 -19.39 -2.60 23.33
CA GLY A 130 -19.95 -1.98 22.13
C GLY A 130 -21.40 -2.41 21.86
N VAL A 131 -21.74 -3.67 22.16
CA VAL A 131 -23.08 -4.26 22.07
C VAL A 131 -24.07 -3.62 23.05
N LEU A 132 -23.64 -3.39 24.29
CA LEU A 132 -24.45 -2.72 25.32
C LEU A 132 -24.67 -1.24 25.00
N SER A 133 -23.62 -0.54 24.55
CA SER A 133 -23.67 0.89 24.24
C SER A 133 -24.53 1.21 23.00
N LEU A 134 -24.55 0.32 21.99
CA LEU A 134 -25.42 0.48 20.81
C LEU A 134 -26.91 0.29 21.13
N LYS A 135 -27.24 -0.58 22.08
CA LYS A 135 -28.63 -0.81 22.54
C LYS A 135 -29.16 0.40 23.33
N GLU A 136 -28.29 1.14 24.01
CA GLU A 136 -28.63 2.38 24.73
C GLU A 136 -28.85 3.59 23.79
N MET A 137 -28.31 3.56 22.56
CA MET A 137 -28.36 4.68 21.61
C MET A 137 -29.60 4.73 20.70
N GLY A 138 -30.58 3.83 20.86
CA GLY A 138 -31.92 4.00 20.28
C GLY A 138 -31.97 4.20 18.75
N PHE A 139 -31.23 3.40 17.97
CA PHE A 139 -31.37 3.41 16.51
C PHE A 139 -32.68 2.71 16.10
N GLY A 140 -33.74 3.51 15.94
CA GLY A 140 -34.95 3.11 15.21
C GLY A 140 -34.59 2.77 13.76
N THR A 141 -35.05 1.60 13.30
CA THR A 141 -35.05 1.12 11.90
C THR A 141 -33.82 1.53 11.09
N VAL A 142 -32.72 0.79 11.26
CA VAL A 142 -31.51 1.03 10.46
C VAL A 142 -31.78 0.64 9.00
N ASP A 143 -31.56 1.61 8.13
CA ASP A 143 -31.69 1.52 6.68
C ASP A 143 -30.76 0.44 6.12
N GLY A 144 -31.23 -0.30 5.09
CA GLY A 144 -30.48 -1.39 4.48
C GLY A 144 -29.13 -0.94 3.90
N ASP A 145 -29.01 0.35 3.59
CA ASP A 145 -27.80 0.97 3.05
C ASP A 145 -26.64 0.98 4.07
N VAL A 146 -26.92 1.22 5.35
CA VAL A 146 -25.90 1.19 6.43
C VAL A 146 -25.32 -0.23 6.60
N ILE A 147 -26.16 -1.24 6.43
CA ILE A 147 -25.74 -2.65 6.49
C ILE A 147 -24.88 -2.99 5.27
N LEU A 148 -25.25 -2.52 4.07
CA LEU A 148 -24.47 -2.76 2.86
C LEU A 148 -23.11 -2.03 2.91
N GLU A 149 -23.06 -0.80 3.39
CA GLU A 149 -21.81 -0.05 3.58
C GLU A 149 -20.89 -0.70 4.61
N SER A 150 -21.44 -1.17 5.73
CA SER A 150 -20.66 -1.89 6.74
C SER A 150 -20.11 -3.23 6.21
N ARG A 151 -20.84 -3.92 5.33
CA ARG A 151 -20.34 -5.11 4.61
C ARG A 151 -19.22 -4.79 3.61
N LYS A 152 -19.33 -3.68 2.86
CA LYS A 152 -18.24 -3.22 1.97
C LYS A 152 -16.98 -2.84 2.77
N LYS A 153 -17.17 -2.18 3.92
CA LYS A 153 -16.07 -1.85 4.84
C LYS A 153 -15.42 -3.11 5.42
N LEU A 154 -16.21 -4.12 5.78
CA LEU A 154 -15.72 -5.43 6.20
C LEU A 154 -14.84 -6.07 5.12
N LEU A 155 -15.30 -6.08 3.87
CA LEU A 155 -14.53 -6.63 2.75
C LEU A 155 -13.17 -5.93 2.62
N SER A 156 -13.14 -4.59 2.65
CA SER A 156 -11.89 -3.83 2.58
C SER A 156 -10.91 -4.12 3.73
N GLU A 157 -11.42 -4.41 4.93
CA GLU A 157 -10.59 -4.76 6.09
C GLU A 157 -10.10 -6.22 6.02
N MET A 158 -10.93 -7.13 5.52
CA MET A 158 -10.52 -8.51 5.24
C MET A 158 -9.49 -8.56 4.11
N GLU A 159 -9.62 -7.68 3.12
CA GLU A 159 -8.68 -7.61 1.99
C GLU A 159 -7.24 -7.31 2.43
N LYS A 160 -7.09 -6.48 3.47
CA LYS A 160 -5.78 -6.14 4.04
C LYS A 160 -5.15 -7.26 4.87
N LEU A 161 -5.97 -8.19 5.39
CA LEU A 161 -5.53 -9.20 6.35
C LEU A 161 -5.19 -10.54 5.70
N LEU A 162 -5.71 -10.81 4.51
CA LEU A 162 -5.45 -12.08 3.84
C LEU A 162 -4.12 -12.00 3.06
N PRO A 163 -3.16 -12.91 3.33
CA PRO A 163 -1.87 -12.90 2.64
C PRO A 163 -1.99 -13.37 1.18
N PRO A 164 -1.00 -13.03 0.32
CA PRO A 164 -0.84 -13.70 -0.98
C PRO A 164 -0.61 -15.21 -0.72
N PRO A 165 -1.39 -16.13 -1.32
CA PRO A 165 -1.95 -16.08 -2.67
C PRO A 165 -3.44 -15.71 -2.77
N PHE A 166 -4.12 -15.44 -1.66
CA PHE A 166 -5.57 -15.19 -1.67
C PHE A 166 -5.88 -13.81 -2.23
N ILE A 167 -5.08 -12.82 -1.86
CA ILE A 167 -5.21 -11.43 -2.30
C ILE A 167 -3.88 -10.92 -2.83
N LEU A 168 -3.93 -10.31 -4.00
CA LEU A 168 -2.79 -9.59 -4.56
C LEU A 168 -2.78 -8.18 -3.96
N PRO A 169 -1.65 -7.70 -3.42
CA PRO A 169 -1.51 -6.32 -3.01
C PRO A 169 -1.89 -5.39 -4.16
N GLU A 170 -2.58 -4.28 -3.87
CA GLU A 170 -2.94 -3.31 -4.90
C GLU A 170 -1.70 -2.81 -5.65
N ARG A 171 -1.85 -2.57 -6.95
CA ARG A 171 -0.81 -2.02 -7.83
C ARG A 171 0.52 -2.77 -7.80
N ARG A 172 0.46 -4.12 -7.72
CA ARG A 172 1.66 -4.95 -7.59
C ARG A 172 2.58 -4.85 -8.80
N LEU A 173 2.04 -4.72 -10.03
CA LEU A 173 2.87 -4.59 -11.23
C LEU A 173 3.62 -3.27 -11.22
N GLU A 174 2.92 -2.18 -10.91
CA GLU A 174 3.47 -0.84 -10.80
C GLU A 174 4.60 -0.82 -9.78
N HIS A 175 4.40 -1.40 -8.60
CA HIS A 175 5.44 -1.50 -7.59
C HIS A 175 6.67 -2.30 -8.06
N LEU A 176 6.48 -3.42 -8.76
CA LEU A 176 7.60 -4.20 -9.31
C LEU A 176 8.37 -3.44 -10.39
N VAL A 177 7.65 -2.69 -11.23
CA VAL A 177 8.26 -1.82 -12.25
C VAL A 177 9.03 -0.68 -11.59
N GLU A 178 8.44 0.01 -10.61
CA GLU A 178 9.09 1.07 -9.83
C GLU A 178 10.35 0.56 -9.13
N MET A 179 10.30 -0.62 -8.50
CA MET A 179 11.48 -1.22 -7.88
C MET A 179 12.59 -1.48 -8.91
N THR A 180 12.23 -1.90 -10.12
CA THR A 180 13.21 -2.15 -11.19
C THR A 180 13.81 -0.84 -11.68
N VAL A 181 12.99 0.18 -11.91
CA VAL A 181 13.42 1.52 -12.30
C VAL A 181 14.33 2.13 -11.24
N ASN A 182 13.97 2.07 -9.97
CA ASN A 182 14.81 2.55 -8.86
C ASN A 182 16.16 1.81 -8.82
N GLY A 183 16.16 0.48 -9.03
CA GLY A 183 17.41 -0.26 -9.16
C GLY A 183 18.29 0.18 -10.33
N GLN A 184 17.68 0.58 -11.46
CA GLN A 184 18.43 1.16 -12.58
C GLN A 184 18.99 2.54 -12.23
N ILE A 185 18.20 3.40 -11.56
CA ILE A 185 18.64 4.71 -11.07
C ILE A 185 19.83 4.57 -10.11
N ASP A 186 19.71 3.69 -9.11
CA ASP A 186 20.75 3.48 -8.10
C ASP A 186 22.05 2.94 -8.72
N SER A 187 21.93 2.16 -9.81
CA SER A 187 23.09 1.67 -10.57
C SER A 187 23.66 2.70 -11.54
N CYS A 188 22.97 3.82 -11.76
CA CYS A 188 23.34 4.82 -12.75
C CYS A 188 24.39 5.78 -12.18
N MET A 189 25.61 5.67 -12.70
CA MET A 189 26.77 6.45 -12.26
C MET A 189 26.60 7.98 -12.40
N TYR A 190 25.76 8.44 -13.33
CA TYR A 190 25.65 9.86 -13.71
C TYR A 190 24.23 10.40 -13.51
N HIS A 191 23.41 9.75 -12.71
CA HIS A 191 22.04 10.21 -12.51
C HIS A 191 22.01 11.58 -11.82
N ASN A 192 21.47 12.57 -12.51
CA ASN A 192 21.39 13.96 -12.06
C ASN A 192 20.08 14.65 -12.47
N THR A 193 19.07 13.87 -12.87
CA THR A 193 17.81 14.37 -13.44
C THR A 193 16.63 13.84 -12.64
N CYS A 194 15.67 14.69 -12.29
CA CYS A 194 14.39 14.29 -11.68
C CYS A 194 13.27 14.03 -12.70
N ASP A 195 13.60 13.96 -13.98
CA ASP A 195 12.62 13.75 -15.05
C ASP A 195 12.05 12.32 -15.04
N PRO A 196 10.80 12.14 -15.50
CA PRO A 196 10.18 10.82 -15.59
C PRO A 196 10.97 9.91 -16.54
N ILE A 197 11.34 8.74 -16.04
CA ILE A 197 12.14 7.76 -16.77
C ILE A 197 11.24 6.96 -17.71
N SER A 198 11.73 6.72 -18.93
CA SER A 198 11.10 5.84 -19.89
C SER A 198 11.24 4.38 -19.45
N ILE A 199 10.14 3.63 -19.41
CA ILE A 199 10.14 2.18 -19.14
C ILE A 199 10.41 1.34 -20.41
N TYR A 200 10.51 1.96 -21.58
CA TYR A 200 10.74 1.27 -22.85
C TYR A 200 12.22 0.91 -23.07
N GLU A 201 13.12 1.64 -22.42
CA GLU A 201 14.57 1.48 -22.51
C GLU A 201 15.16 1.53 -21.11
N ASP A 202 16.25 0.79 -20.87
CA ASP A 202 16.94 0.82 -19.58
C ASP A 202 17.50 2.22 -19.30
N HIS A 203 17.27 2.75 -18.10
CA HIS A 203 17.73 4.08 -17.71
C HIS A 203 19.25 4.18 -17.76
N ARG A 204 19.76 5.14 -18.54
CA ARG A 204 21.18 5.45 -18.66
C ARG A 204 21.36 6.96 -18.81
N CYS A 205 21.93 7.59 -17.79
CA CYS A 205 22.40 8.97 -17.91
C CYS A 205 23.76 9.01 -18.59
N GLY A 206 23.89 9.87 -19.59
CA GLY A 206 25.14 10.14 -20.28
C GLY A 206 25.98 11.17 -19.52
N ARG A 207 27.30 11.15 -19.74
CA ARG A 207 28.22 12.15 -19.15
C ARG A 207 27.93 13.57 -19.64
N ASP A 208 27.36 13.67 -20.83
CA ASP A 208 26.87 14.90 -21.46
C ASP A 208 25.76 15.59 -20.66
N GLN A 209 25.07 14.87 -19.76
CA GLN A 209 24.03 15.43 -18.89
C GLN A 209 24.58 16.06 -17.61
N ILE A 210 25.90 15.97 -17.37
CA ILE A 210 26.55 16.66 -16.26
C ILE A 210 26.71 18.13 -16.67
N PRO A 211 26.30 19.09 -15.83
CA PRO A 211 26.50 20.51 -16.11
C PRO A 211 27.98 20.80 -16.36
N THR A 212 28.29 21.25 -17.57
CA THR A 212 29.65 21.65 -17.96
C THR A 212 29.82 23.17 -18.00
N GLU A 213 28.70 23.90 -18.00
CA GLU A 213 28.66 25.35 -17.98
C GLU A 213 28.31 25.86 -16.58
N THR A 214 28.99 26.91 -16.14
CA THR A 214 28.70 27.57 -14.86
C THR A 214 27.39 28.34 -14.97
N ILE A 215 26.37 27.88 -14.27
CA ILE A 215 25.03 28.51 -14.26
C ILE A 215 25.01 29.74 -13.33
N GLN A 216 25.76 29.70 -12.23
CA GLN A 216 25.71 30.73 -11.20
C GLN A 216 27.07 30.90 -10.50
N ILE A 217 27.40 32.14 -10.15
CA ILE A 217 28.60 32.51 -9.39
C ILE A 217 28.14 33.15 -8.07
N LEU A 218 28.68 32.66 -6.96
CA LEU A 218 28.40 33.14 -5.60
C LEU A 218 29.62 33.95 -5.12
N THR A 219 29.45 35.24 -4.83
CA THR A 219 30.58 36.18 -4.64
C THR A 219 30.70 36.77 -3.25
N ASP A 220 29.89 36.32 -2.27
CA ASP A 220 29.83 36.99 -0.96
C ASP A 220 31.05 36.70 -0.07
N HIS A 221 31.79 35.60 -0.33
CA HIS A 221 33.04 35.31 0.35
C HIS A 221 34.17 36.25 -0.09
N LYS A 222 34.98 36.69 0.87
CA LYS A 222 36.07 37.65 0.64
C LYS A 222 37.45 37.01 0.54
N ASN A 223 37.53 35.69 0.76
CA ASN A 223 38.77 34.93 0.72
C ASN A 223 38.50 33.49 0.26
N GLU A 224 39.56 32.68 0.16
CA GLU A 224 39.51 31.28 -0.27
C GLU A 224 38.45 30.46 0.45
N VAL A 225 37.58 29.81 -0.32
CA VAL A 225 36.58 28.88 0.18
C VAL A 225 37.23 27.50 0.26
N TRP A 226 37.17 26.86 1.43
CA TRP A 226 37.83 25.57 1.67
C TRP A 226 36.88 24.39 1.60
N PHE A 227 35.63 24.57 2.05
CA PHE A 227 34.64 23.50 2.05
C PHE A 227 33.31 24.03 1.55
N VAL A 228 32.63 23.17 0.79
CA VAL A 228 31.31 23.39 0.25
C VAL A 228 30.52 22.09 0.39
N GLN A 229 29.31 22.16 0.93
CA GLN A 229 28.45 20.99 1.09
C GLN A 229 26.98 21.35 0.87
N PHE A 230 26.32 20.59 0.00
CA PHE A 230 24.86 20.67 -0.15
C PHE A 230 24.16 19.96 1.00
N SER A 231 23.03 20.50 1.41
CA SER A 231 22.04 19.79 2.23
C SER A 231 21.53 18.54 1.49
N ASN A 232 21.15 17.49 2.23
CA ASN A 232 20.60 16.27 1.65
C ASN A 232 19.32 16.49 0.82
N SER A 233 18.57 17.56 1.10
CA SER A 233 17.39 17.95 0.32
C SER A 233 17.73 18.76 -0.95
N GLY A 234 18.98 19.22 -1.10
CA GLY A 234 19.42 20.08 -2.21
C GLY A 234 19.04 21.57 -2.08
N GLU A 235 18.19 21.92 -1.12
CA GLU A 235 17.63 23.29 -0.99
C GLU A 235 18.62 24.33 -0.45
N TYR A 236 19.64 23.88 0.26
CA TYR A 236 20.67 24.73 0.85
C TYR A 236 22.07 24.25 0.48
N LEU A 237 22.98 25.21 0.34
CA LEU A 237 24.41 25.01 0.21
C LEU A 237 25.10 25.70 1.37
N ALA A 238 26.01 25.01 2.05
CA ALA A 238 26.89 25.61 3.04
C ALA A 238 28.28 25.78 2.45
N SER A 239 28.90 26.96 2.63
CA SER A 239 30.31 27.19 2.31
C SER A 239 31.05 27.78 3.51
N SER A 240 32.31 27.39 3.69
CA SER A 240 33.20 27.95 4.71
C SER A 240 34.47 28.52 4.08
N SER A 241 34.89 29.70 4.51
CA SER A 241 36.02 30.43 3.93
C SER A 241 37.07 30.82 4.98
N CYS A 242 38.27 31.10 4.50
CA CYS A 242 39.37 31.72 5.26
C CYS A 242 39.05 33.16 5.73
N ASP A 243 37.93 33.75 5.29
CA ASP A 243 37.42 35.04 5.78
C ASP A 243 36.74 34.98 7.17
N CYS A 244 36.83 33.84 7.86
CA CYS A 244 36.18 33.56 9.15
C CYS A 244 34.65 33.54 9.09
N THR A 245 34.06 33.33 7.91
CA THR A 245 32.61 33.19 7.75
C THR A 245 32.23 31.83 7.19
N ALA A 246 31.04 31.37 7.60
CA ALA A 246 30.29 30.36 6.87
C ALA A 246 29.01 30.99 6.34
N ILE A 247 28.71 30.71 5.07
CA ILE A 247 27.52 31.23 4.40
C ILE A 247 26.61 30.06 4.05
N ILE A 248 25.34 30.19 4.41
CA ILE A 248 24.28 29.30 3.96
C ILE A 248 23.56 29.98 2.80
N TRP A 249 23.68 29.38 1.63
CA TRP A 249 22.99 29.78 0.41
C TRP A 249 21.69 29.00 0.29
N LYS A 250 20.59 29.69 0.00
CA LYS A 250 19.32 29.05 -0.31
C LYS A 250 19.14 28.97 -1.82
N GLU A 251 18.72 27.82 -2.32
CA GLU A 251 18.38 27.63 -3.73
C GLU A 251 17.23 28.57 -4.11
N VAL A 252 17.50 29.52 -5.02
CA VAL A 252 16.45 30.29 -5.68
C VAL A 252 16.12 29.59 -6.98
N LYS A 253 15.00 28.85 -7.00
CA LYS A 253 14.43 28.34 -8.25
C LYS A 253 14.22 29.54 -9.18
N THR A 254 14.91 29.56 -10.30
CA THR A 254 14.89 30.65 -11.28
C THR A 254 13.56 30.70 -12.02
N SER A 255 12.51 31.18 -11.35
CA SER A 255 11.47 31.97 -12.03
C SER A 255 11.90 33.42 -11.95
N TYR A 256 12.70 33.86 -12.93
CA TYR A 256 13.06 35.26 -13.21
C TYR A 256 13.50 36.14 -12.02
N GLN A 257 14.81 36.42 -11.95
CA GLN A 257 15.39 37.62 -11.34
C GLN A 257 14.96 37.98 -9.91
N ALA A 258 15.22 37.10 -8.93
CA ALA A 258 15.29 37.50 -7.52
C ALA A 258 16.73 37.34 -7.00
N PRO A 259 17.26 38.28 -6.19
CA PRO A 259 18.55 38.11 -5.55
C PRO A 259 18.53 36.90 -4.60
N VAL A 260 19.63 36.17 -4.57
CA VAL A 260 19.83 35.01 -3.70
C VAL A 260 19.87 35.51 -2.25
N GLU A 261 18.96 35.03 -1.41
CA GLU A 261 19.04 35.29 0.02
C GLU A 261 20.17 34.43 0.61
N SER A 262 21.24 35.08 1.06
CA SER A 262 22.35 34.45 1.77
C SER A 262 22.32 34.85 3.24
N TRP A 263 22.58 33.88 4.13
CA TRP A 263 22.69 34.12 5.57
C TRP A 263 24.14 33.86 5.99
N THR A 264 24.78 34.88 6.55
CA THR A 264 26.17 34.79 7.03
C THR A 264 26.18 34.49 8.52
N LEU A 265 26.87 33.42 8.91
CA LEU A 265 27.21 33.12 10.29
C LEU A 265 28.70 33.43 10.49
N ASN A 266 29.01 34.33 11.43
CA ASN A 266 30.39 34.60 11.83
C ASN A 266 30.84 33.48 12.78
N LEU A 267 31.78 32.66 12.33
CA LEU A 267 32.41 31.64 13.17
C LEU A 267 33.51 32.32 13.99
N LEU A 268 33.28 32.46 15.30
CA LEU A 268 34.35 32.78 16.24
C LEU A 268 35.21 31.53 16.42
N VAL A 269 36.24 31.38 15.59
CA VAL A 269 37.28 30.37 15.81
C VAL A 269 38.18 30.91 16.92
N ALA A 270 38.15 30.27 18.08
CA ALA A 270 39.00 30.54 19.23
C ALA A 270 40.45 30.08 18.99
#